data_AF-A0AAN6E8M6-F1
#
_entry.id   AF-A0AAN6E8M6-F1
#
_cell.length_a   1.000
_cell.length_b   1.000
_cell.length_c   1.000
_cell.angle_alpha   90.00
_cell.angle_beta   90.00
_cell.angle_gamma   90.00
#
_symmetry.space_group_name_H-M   'P 1'
#
loop_
_entity.id
_entity.type
_entity.pdbx_description
1 polymer ?
#
loop_
_entity_poly.entity_id
_entity_poly.type
_entity_poly.pdbx_seq_one_letter_code
_entity_poly.pdbx_strand_id
1 'polypeptide(L)'
;YTYQDDITREQMKAIVMENYDPEFSRLVQPDDVVVAGANFGTGSSREQAATALLAAGVRLVVCESASETFKRNAVNNGLLVLESPRLVQWLRKRFQSPDAAPTIVSGLDAHVGLVAGKIQLTDSSGTSVYDGDLPRIGKAAQEIIVAGGLENWVRARMAAQ
;
A
#
# COMPACT_ATOMS: atom_id res chain seq x y z
N TYR A 1 19.23 -8.67 -6.07
CA TYR A 1 18.22 -9.21 -5.14
C TYR A 1 16.91 -9.59 -5.82
N THR A 2 16.46 -8.89 -6.85
CA THR A 2 15.09 -9.10 -7.41
C THR A 2 14.85 -10.40 -8.20
N TYR A 3 15.85 -11.28 -8.30
CA TYR A 3 15.77 -12.59 -8.98
C TYR A 3 16.28 -13.72 -8.09
N GLN A 4 16.31 -13.49 -6.78
CA GLN A 4 16.68 -14.46 -5.76
C GLN A 4 15.39 -14.93 -5.09
N ASP A 5 15.11 -16.22 -5.19
CA ASP A 5 13.90 -16.83 -4.62
C ASP A 5 14.02 -17.08 -3.11
N ASP A 6 15.24 -16.99 -2.57
CA ASP A 6 15.59 -17.23 -1.17
C ASP A 6 15.71 -15.95 -0.33
N ILE A 7 15.20 -14.81 -0.83
CA ILE A 7 15.23 -13.56 -0.08
C ILE A 7 14.33 -13.62 1.16
N THR A 8 14.91 -13.34 2.33
CA THR A 8 14.18 -13.29 3.60
C THR A 8 13.28 -12.06 3.69
N ARG A 9 12.28 -12.08 4.58
CA ARG A 9 11.43 -10.91 4.84
C ARG A 9 12.23 -9.72 5.34
N GLU A 10 13.23 -9.96 6.18
CA GLU A 10 14.12 -8.95 6.72
C GLU A 10 14.92 -8.27 5.60
N GLN A 11 15.46 -9.06 4.66
CA GLN A 11 16.15 -8.52 3.48
C GLN A 11 15.19 -7.76 2.56
N MET A 12 13.99 -8.29 2.31
CA MET A 12 12.96 -7.60 1.52
C MET A 12 12.62 -6.23 2.11
N LYS A 13 12.41 -6.16 3.43
CA LYS A 13 12.18 -4.91 4.16
C LYS A 13 13.35 -3.94 4.01
N ALA A 14 14.59 -4.43 4.09
CA ALA A 14 15.78 -3.57 4.02
C ALA A 14 15.92 -2.85 2.67
N ILE A 15 15.48 -3.48 1.58
CA ILE A 15 15.62 -2.96 0.20
C ILE A 15 14.31 -2.42 -0.40
N VAL A 16 13.23 -2.34 0.39
CA VAL A 16 11.92 -1.90 -0.10
C VAL A 16 12.00 -0.45 -0.58
N MET A 17 11.53 -0.20 -1.81
CA MET A 17 11.58 1.11 -2.49
C MET A 17 12.97 1.72 -2.69
N GLU A 18 14.08 0.99 -2.46
CA GLU A 18 15.45 1.51 -2.52
C GLU A 18 15.78 2.23 -3.83
N ASN A 19 15.30 1.72 -4.97
CA ASN A 19 15.52 2.35 -6.28
C ASN A 19 14.86 3.73 -6.44
N TYR A 20 13.82 4.01 -5.64
CA TYR A 20 13.13 5.30 -5.63
C TYR A 20 13.71 6.22 -4.55
N ASP A 21 13.84 5.68 -3.34
CA ASP A 21 14.38 6.38 -2.18
C ASP A 21 15.16 5.39 -1.29
N PRO A 22 16.50 5.48 -1.24
CA PRO A 22 17.33 4.61 -0.41
C PRO A 22 17.03 4.67 1.09
N GLU A 23 16.41 5.77 1.57
CA GLU A 23 16.09 5.95 2.98
C GLU A 23 14.69 5.41 3.33
N PHE A 24 13.88 5.02 2.35
CA PHE A 24 12.49 4.60 2.56
C PHE A 24 12.36 3.49 3.62
N SER A 25 13.24 2.49 3.60
CA SER A 25 13.20 1.37 4.54
C SER A 25 13.43 1.78 6.00
N ARG A 26 14.06 2.93 6.24
CA ARG A 26 14.23 3.53 7.58
C ARG A 26 13.05 4.41 7.99
N LEU A 27 12.34 4.99 7.01
CA LEU A 27 11.21 5.87 7.23
C LEU A 27 9.93 5.09 7.52
N VAL A 28 9.65 4.06 6.71
CA VAL A 28 8.40 3.29 6.78
C VAL A 28 8.29 2.51 8.09
N GLN A 29 7.13 2.60 8.73
CA GLN A 29 6.76 1.83 9.90
C GLN A 29 5.66 0.82 9.56
N PRO A 30 5.52 -0.26 10.36
CA PRO A 30 4.37 -1.14 10.26
C PRO A 30 3.07 -0.33 10.39
N ASP A 31 2.07 -0.69 9.59
CA ASP A 31 0.76 -0.05 9.51
C ASP A 31 0.68 1.32 8.83
N ASP A 32 1.81 1.82 8.30
CA ASP A 32 1.78 2.98 7.41
C ASP A 32 0.96 2.69 6.13
N VAL A 33 0.24 3.73 5.69
CA VAL A 33 -0.41 3.76 4.37
C VAL A 33 0.52 4.46 3.40
N VAL A 34 0.94 3.75 2.36
CA VAL A 34 1.76 4.34 1.31
C VAL A 34 0.86 5.07 0.33
N VAL A 35 1.17 6.34 0.05
CA VAL A 35 0.48 7.11 -0.98
C VAL A 35 1.43 7.39 -2.15
N ALA A 36 1.01 7.04 -3.37
CA ALA A 36 1.85 7.13 -4.56
C ALA A 36 1.17 7.89 -5.72
N GLY A 37 1.99 8.25 -6.72
CA GLY A 37 1.54 8.92 -7.93
C GLY A 37 0.84 8.02 -8.93
N ALA A 38 0.88 8.43 -10.20
CA ALA A 38 0.29 7.70 -11.30
C ALA A 38 1.16 6.50 -11.73
N ASN A 39 0.50 5.47 -12.25
CA ASN A 39 1.11 4.26 -12.80
C ASN A 39 2.02 3.51 -11.79
N PHE A 40 1.61 3.45 -10.52
CA PHE A 40 2.33 2.74 -9.48
C PHE A 40 2.46 1.25 -9.79
N GLY A 41 3.62 0.67 -9.48
CA GLY A 41 3.92 -0.73 -9.76
C GLY A 41 4.02 -1.04 -11.26
N THR A 42 4.31 -0.04 -12.10
CA THR A 42 4.63 -0.28 -13.51
C THR A 42 5.96 -1.02 -13.67
N GLY A 43 6.10 -1.75 -14.78
CA GLY A 43 7.28 -2.54 -15.09
C GLY A 43 7.02 -4.05 -15.07
N SER A 44 8.08 -4.82 -14.82
CA SER A 44 8.00 -6.28 -14.83
C SER A 44 7.02 -6.83 -13.79
N SER A 45 6.28 -7.88 -14.15
CA SER A 45 5.36 -8.64 -13.28
C SER A 45 6.08 -9.40 -12.17
N ARG A 46 6.74 -8.68 -11.25
CA ARG A 46 7.48 -9.27 -10.14
C ARG A 46 6.63 -9.20 -8.87
N GLU A 47 6.33 -10.35 -8.30
CA GLU A 47 5.59 -10.46 -7.04
C GLU A 47 6.36 -9.86 -5.87
N GLN A 48 7.70 -9.85 -5.96
CA GLN A 48 8.62 -9.31 -4.96
C GLN A 48 8.34 -7.84 -4.59
N ALA A 49 7.78 -7.06 -5.52
CA ALA A 49 7.43 -5.66 -5.24
C ALA A 49 6.31 -5.53 -4.20
N ALA A 50 5.29 -6.40 -4.28
CA ALA A 50 4.20 -6.41 -3.31
C ALA A 50 4.63 -7.04 -1.98
N THR A 51 5.39 -8.14 -2.03
CA THR A 51 5.85 -8.82 -0.81
C THR A 51 6.89 -8.01 -0.03
N ALA A 52 7.69 -7.15 -0.68
CA ALA A 52 8.58 -6.23 0.01
C ALA A 52 7.82 -5.15 0.81
N LEU A 53 6.74 -4.58 0.27
CA LEU A 53 5.87 -3.66 1.01
C LEU A 53 5.21 -4.37 2.20
N LEU A 54 4.71 -5.59 2.01
CA LEU A 54 4.16 -6.41 3.09
C LEU A 54 5.21 -6.75 4.16
N ALA A 55 6.45 -7.03 3.76
CA ALA A 55 7.56 -7.28 4.69
C ALA A 55 7.93 -6.04 5.51
N ALA A 56 7.72 -4.84 4.95
CA ALA A 56 7.84 -3.57 5.67
C ALA A 56 6.65 -3.30 6.62
N GLY A 57 5.57 -4.09 6.54
CA GLY A 57 4.36 -3.93 7.32
C GLY A 57 3.30 -3.03 6.67
N VAL A 58 3.50 -2.64 5.41
CA VAL A 58 2.51 -1.88 4.62
C VAL A 58 1.42 -2.82 4.15
N ARG A 59 0.17 -2.50 4.49
CA ARG A 59 -1.02 -3.30 4.12
C ARG A 59 -1.91 -2.61 3.09
N LEU A 60 -1.73 -1.31 2.90
CA LEU A 60 -2.51 -0.49 1.99
C LEU A 60 -1.61 0.49 1.22
N VAL A 61 -1.75 0.48 -0.09
CA VAL A 61 -1.27 1.53 -0.99
C VAL A 61 -2.47 2.28 -1.55
N VAL A 62 -2.45 3.60 -1.49
CA VAL A 62 -3.38 4.46 -2.24
C VAL A 62 -2.61 5.21 -3.31
N CYS A 63 -3.04 5.17 -4.56
CA CYS A 63 -2.31 5.80 -5.66
C CYS A 63 -3.23 6.57 -6.60
N GLU A 64 -2.65 7.35 -7.50
CA GLU A 64 -3.43 8.02 -8.56
C GLU A 64 -3.89 7.00 -9.60
N SER A 65 -3.01 6.07 -9.97
CA SER A 65 -3.33 4.89 -10.76
C SER A 65 -2.26 3.81 -10.53
N ALA A 66 -2.61 2.54 -10.70
CA ALA A 66 -1.68 1.41 -10.62
C ALA A 66 -1.72 0.55 -11.87
N SER A 67 -0.62 -0.16 -12.15
CA SER A 67 -0.60 -1.15 -13.23
C SER A 67 -1.53 -2.33 -12.90
N GLU A 68 -2.26 -2.83 -13.88
CA GLU A 68 -3.18 -3.98 -13.70
C GLU A 68 -2.44 -5.23 -13.19
N THR A 69 -1.24 -5.45 -13.72
CA THR A 69 -0.35 -6.53 -13.31
C THR A 69 0.00 -6.42 -11.83
N PHE A 70 0.38 -5.23 -11.36
CA PHE A 70 0.72 -5.02 -9.95
C PHE A 70 -0.51 -5.19 -9.05
N LYS A 71 -1.68 -4.65 -9.43
CA LYS A 71 -2.93 -4.82 -8.67
C LYS A 71 -3.27 -6.29 -8.44
N ARG A 72 -3.14 -7.13 -9.48
CA ARG A 72 -3.36 -8.58 -9.35
C ARG A 72 -2.35 -9.23 -8.39
N ASN A 73 -1.06 -8.96 -8.55
CA ASN A 73 -0.02 -9.54 -7.71
C ASN A 73 -0.16 -9.08 -6.25
N ALA A 74 -0.52 -7.83 -6.02
CA ALA A 74 -0.75 -7.26 -4.70
C ALA A 74 -1.89 -8.00 -3.98
N VAL A 75 -3.07 -8.11 -4.61
CA VAL A 75 -4.22 -8.82 -4.01
C VAL A 75 -3.90 -10.29 -3.72
N ASN A 76 -3.21 -10.98 -4.63
CA ASN A 76 -2.80 -12.37 -4.40
C ASN A 76 -1.96 -12.53 -3.13
N ASN A 77 -1.10 -11.56 -2.83
CA ASN A 77 -0.22 -11.54 -1.67
C ASN A 77 -0.84 -10.90 -0.42
N GLY A 78 -2.06 -10.38 -0.51
CA GLY A 78 -2.72 -9.70 0.61
C GLY A 78 -2.37 -8.21 0.76
N LEU A 79 -1.71 -7.60 -0.23
CA LEU A 79 -1.50 -6.15 -0.29
C LEU A 79 -2.69 -5.49 -1.01
N LEU A 80 -3.30 -4.52 -0.35
CA LEU A 80 -4.40 -3.78 -0.93
C LEU A 80 -3.90 -2.55 -1.69
N VAL A 81 -4.38 -2.35 -2.93
CA VAL A 81 -4.06 -1.19 -3.77
C VAL A 81 -5.34 -0.52 -4.19
N LEU A 82 -5.52 0.75 -3.82
CA LEU A 82 -6.71 1.54 -4.13
C LEU A 82 -6.33 2.78 -4.91
N GLU A 83 -7.12 3.10 -5.94
CA GLU A 83 -6.90 4.30 -6.74
C GLU A 83 -7.78 5.44 -6.24
N SER A 84 -7.15 6.55 -5.82
CA SER A 84 -7.83 7.79 -5.44
C SER A 84 -7.02 9.01 -5.90
N PRO A 85 -7.18 9.43 -7.18
CA PRO A 85 -6.54 10.63 -7.71
C PRO A 85 -6.81 11.87 -6.84
N ARG A 86 -8.02 11.97 -6.26
CA ARG A 86 -8.42 13.11 -5.42
C ARG A 86 -7.58 13.21 -4.14
N LEU A 87 -7.36 12.09 -3.45
CA LEU A 87 -6.53 12.06 -2.25
C LEU A 87 -5.08 12.43 -2.59
N VAL A 88 -4.52 11.83 -3.64
CA VAL A 88 -3.14 12.07 -4.08
C VAL A 88 -2.93 13.54 -4.45
N GLN A 89 -3.86 14.14 -5.21
CA GLN A 89 -3.79 15.55 -5.57
C GLN A 89 -3.89 16.48 -4.37
N TRP A 90 -4.73 16.13 -3.38
CA TRP A 90 -4.84 16.90 -2.14
C TRP A 90 -3.54 16.85 -1.32
N LEU A 91 -2.95 15.66 -1.14
CA LEU A 91 -1.68 15.49 -0.43
C LEU A 91 -0.53 16.21 -1.14
N ARG A 92 -0.44 16.11 -2.47
CA ARG A 92 0.56 16.84 -3.27
C ARG A 92 0.50 18.34 -3.05
N LYS A 93 -0.71 18.93 -3.03
CA LYS A 93 -0.89 20.36 -2.75
C LYS A 93 -0.50 20.73 -1.33
N ARG A 94 -0.85 19.89 -0.35
CA ARG A 94 -0.56 20.15 1.07
C ARG A 94 0.93 20.07 1.42
N PHE A 95 1.65 19.13 0.82
CA PHE A 95 3.07 18.88 1.07
C PHE A 95 3.97 19.38 -0.06
N GLN A 96 3.48 20.30 -0.90
CA GLN A 96 4.26 20.84 -2.01
C GLN A 96 5.47 21.62 -1.47
N SER A 97 6.67 21.14 -1.79
CA SER A 97 7.93 21.83 -1.49
C SER A 97 8.89 21.69 -2.68
N PRO A 98 9.61 22.76 -3.08
CA PRO A 98 10.63 22.67 -4.13
C PRO A 98 11.82 21.78 -3.73
N ASP A 99 12.06 21.63 -2.43
CA ASP A 99 13.13 20.80 -1.86
C ASP A 99 12.57 19.54 -1.17
N ALA A 100 11.42 19.05 -1.64
CA ALA A 100 10.82 17.84 -1.09
C ALA A 100 11.76 16.64 -1.28
N ALA A 101 12.00 15.90 -0.18
CA ALA A 101 12.61 14.59 -0.26
C ALA A 101 11.76 13.64 -1.14
N PRO A 102 12.35 12.58 -1.73
CA PRO A 102 11.59 11.62 -2.53
C PRO A 102 10.41 11.01 -1.75
N THR A 103 10.61 10.69 -0.48
CA THR A 103 9.55 10.25 0.44
C THR A 103 9.24 11.35 1.47
N ILE A 104 7.94 11.59 1.70
CA ILE A 104 7.46 12.49 2.74
C ILE A 104 6.71 11.67 3.79
N VAL A 105 7.19 11.69 5.03
CA VAL A 105 6.43 11.19 6.19
C VAL A 105 5.42 12.26 6.59
N SER A 106 4.16 12.06 6.22
CA SER A 106 3.13 13.11 6.34
C SER A 106 2.79 13.49 7.79
N GLY A 107 3.00 12.57 8.74
CA GLY A 107 2.55 12.71 10.13
C GLY A 107 1.02 12.75 10.31
N LEU A 108 0.26 12.38 9.27
CA LEU A 108 -1.20 12.29 9.33
C LEU A 108 -1.61 10.86 9.66
N ASP A 109 -2.59 10.72 10.55
CA ASP A 109 -3.22 9.44 10.84
C ASP A 109 -4.36 9.17 9.85
N ALA A 110 -4.41 7.97 9.29
CA ALA A 110 -5.41 7.57 8.31
C ALA A 110 -6.41 6.56 8.90
N HIS A 111 -7.69 6.94 8.98
CA HIS A 111 -8.77 6.01 9.26
C HIS A 111 -9.44 5.57 7.95
N VAL A 112 -9.38 4.27 7.65
CA VAL A 112 -9.82 3.73 6.36
C VAL A 112 -10.99 2.75 6.54
N GLY A 113 -12.17 3.16 6.08
CA GLY A 113 -13.37 2.33 6.05
C GLY A 113 -13.51 1.59 4.73
N LEU A 114 -12.92 0.40 4.60
CA LEU A 114 -12.88 -0.37 3.35
C LEU A 114 -14.27 -0.78 2.82
N VAL A 115 -15.20 -1.12 3.72
CA VAL A 115 -16.58 -1.49 3.36
C VAL A 115 -17.37 -0.27 2.90
N ALA A 116 -17.23 0.84 3.63
CA ALA A 116 -17.90 2.10 3.29
C ALA A 116 -17.31 2.75 2.04
N GLY A 117 -16.04 2.47 1.73
CA GLY A 117 -15.26 3.17 0.71
C GLY A 117 -14.90 4.58 1.15
N LYS A 118 -14.41 4.73 2.39
CA LYS A 118 -14.11 6.03 3.01
C LYS A 118 -12.69 6.08 3.54
N ILE A 119 -12.12 7.28 3.51
CA ILE A 119 -10.86 7.62 4.19
C ILE A 119 -11.00 8.96 4.88
N GLN A 120 -10.52 9.01 6.13
CA GLN A 120 -10.40 10.23 6.91
C GLN A 120 -8.94 10.38 7.33
N LEU A 121 -8.40 11.59 7.20
CA LEU A 121 -7.05 11.92 7.67
C LEU A 121 -7.15 12.91 8.82
N THR A 122 -6.47 12.63 9.91
CA THR A 122 -6.34 13.54 11.06
C THR A 122 -4.90 14.01 11.22
N ASP A 123 -4.72 15.25 11.65
CA ASP A 123 -3.41 15.75 12.05
C ASP A 123 -3.04 15.31 13.48
N SER A 124 -1.84 15.71 13.95
CA SER A 124 -1.35 15.37 15.29
C SER A 124 -2.17 15.95 16.44
N SER A 125 -3.09 16.89 16.19
CA SER A 125 -4.05 17.40 17.18
C SER A 125 -5.33 16.56 17.25
N GLY A 126 -5.48 15.58 16.36
CA GLY A 126 -6.71 14.80 16.19
C GLY A 126 -7.77 15.50 15.34
N THR A 127 -7.44 16.65 14.71
CA THR A 127 -8.38 17.37 13.86
C THR A 127 -8.48 16.71 12.49
N SER A 128 -9.70 16.41 12.03
CA SER A 128 -9.91 15.92 10.66
C SER A 128 -9.54 16.99 9.65
N VAL A 129 -8.56 16.70 8.81
CA VAL A 129 -8.05 17.59 7.77
C VAL A 129 -8.47 17.16 6.36
N TYR A 130 -8.97 15.93 6.22
CA TYR A 130 -9.47 15.39 4.97
C TYR A 130 -10.53 14.31 5.23
N ASP A 131 -11.61 14.35 4.46
CA ASP A 131 -12.59 13.27 4.33
C ASP A 131 -12.81 13.04 2.82
N GLY A 132 -12.70 11.79 2.39
CA GLY A 132 -12.83 11.44 0.99
C GLY A 132 -13.33 10.03 0.77
N ASP A 133 -13.63 9.74 -0.49
CA ASP A 133 -14.05 8.43 -0.94
C ASP A 133 -12.85 7.61 -1.42
N LEU A 134 -12.94 6.30 -1.20
CA LEU A 134 -12.09 5.27 -1.78
C LEU A 134 -12.95 4.26 -2.55
N PRO A 135 -12.37 3.54 -3.52
CA PRO A 135 -13.06 2.43 -4.17
C PRO A 135 -13.54 1.41 -3.13
N ARG A 136 -14.79 0.99 -3.27
CA ARG A 136 -15.34 -0.11 -2.47
C ARG A 136 -14.74 -1.42 -2.93
N ILE A 137 -14.43 -2.28 -1.97
CA ILE A 137 -13.86 -3.60 -2.24
C ILE A 137 -14.98 -4.63 -2.16
N GLY A 138 -15.07 -5.52 -3.15
CA GLY A 138 -16.02 -6.63 -3.11
C GLY A 138 -15.69 -7.62 -1.99
N LYS A 139 -16.71 -8.32 -1.48
CA LYS A 139 -16.58 -9.26 -0.35
C LYS A 139 -15.42 -10.25 -0.51
N ALA A 140 -15.28 -10.85 -1.70
CA ALA A 140 -14.22 -11.83 -1.96
C ALA A 140 -12.81 -11.25 -1.76
N ALA A 141 -12.56 -10.04 -2.28
CA ALA A 141 -11.28 -9.37 -2.09
C ALA A 141 -11.06 -8.97 -0.62
N GLN A 142 -12.11 -8.55 0.10
CA GLN A 142 -12.01 -8.31 1.55
C GLN A 142 -11.58 -9.58 2.30
N GLU A 143 -12.22 -10.72 2.00
CA GLU A 143 -11.87 -12.01 2.62
C GLU A 143 -10.43 -12.43 2.32
N ILE A 144 -9.95 -12.22 1.09
CA ILE A 144 -8.56 -12.50 0.69
C ILE A 144 -7.57 -11.66 1.50
N ILE A 145 -7.82 -10.35 1.63
CA ILE A 145 -6.96 -9.46 2.41
C ILE A 145 -6.95 -9.85 3.88
N VAL A 146 -8.12 -10.16 4.47
CA VAL A 146 -8.23 -10.61 5.86
C VAL A 146 -7.49 -11.93 6.11
N ALA A 147 -7.50 -12.84 5.14
CA ALA A 147 -6.74 -14.09 5.20
C ALA A 147 -5.23 -13.89 5.01
N GLY A 148 -4.77 -12.67 4.66
CA GLY A 148 -3.37 -12.39 4.37
C GLY A 148 -2.90 -12.94 3.02
N GLY A 149 -3.81 -13.04 2.04
CA GLY A 149 -3.49 -13.49 0.69
C GLY A 149 -4.39 -14.63 0.20
N LEU A 150 -4.33 -14.87 -1.11
CA LEU A 150 -5.22 -15.81 -1.80
C LEU A 150 -4.98 -17.26 -1.37
N GLU A 151 -3.73 -17.67 -1.17
CA GLU A 151 -3.40 -19.04 -0.74
C GLU A 151 -4.04 -19.36 0.62
N ASN A 152 -3.88 -18.46 1.59
CA ASN A 152 -4.46 -18.62 2.92
C ASN A 152 -5.99 -18.65 2.88
N TRP A 153 -6.59 -17.83 2.01
CA TRP A 153 -8.04 -17.82 1.80
C TRP A 153 -8.55 -19.16 1.22
N VAL A 154 -7.85 -19.73 0.24
CA VAL A 154 -8.19 -21.06 -0.31
C VAL A 154 -8.04 -22.14 0.76
N ARG A 155 -6.92 -22.15 1.50
CA ARG A 155 -6.64 -23.10 2.58
C ARG A 155 -7.73 -23.08 3.65
N ALA A 156 -8.16 -21.90 4.07
CA ALA A 156 -9.24 -21.72 5.05
C ALA A 156 -10.58 -22.28 4.56
N ARG A 157 -10.90 -22.10 3.26
CA ARG A 157 -12.14 -22.63 2.67
C ARG A 157 -12.13 -24.14 2.53
N MET A 158 -10.99 -24.74 2.16
CA MET A 158 -10.86 -26.19 2.07
C MET A 158 -10.96 -26.86 3.44
N ALA A 159 -10.46 -26.22 4.51
CA ALA A 159 -10.56 -26.74 5.87
C ALA A 159 -11.99 -26.63 6.47
N ALA A 160 -12.88 -25.85 5.84
CA ALA A 160 -14.26 -25.66 6.26
C ALA A 160 -15.27 -26.57 5.51
N GLN A 161 -14.78 -27.45 4.63
CA GLN A 161 -15.54 -28.48 3.92
C GLN A 161 -15.35 -29.84 4.60
#